data_AF-I3T4T0-F1
#
_entry.id   AF-I3T4T0-F1
#
_cell.length_a   1.000
_cell.length_b   1.000
_cell.length_c   1.000
_cell.angle_alpha   90.00
_cell.angle_beta   90.00
_cell.angle_gamma   90.00
#
_symmetry.space_group_name_H-M   'P 1'
#
loop_
_entity.id
_entity.type
_entity.pdbx_description
1 polymer ?
#
loop_
_entity_poly.entity_id
_entity_poly.type
_entity_poly.pdbx_seq_one_letter_code
_entity_poly.pdbx_strand_id
1 'polypeptide(L)'
;MRAIVCRTYEGVKALEMYDKEGCINKSSGLHGLGPSIGRPLDGRFLVICLESLRPYTGKYFLDDSERKLDILKPRLPNGECPPGFLGFAVNMINIDSWNLFCVTPSGYGLRETLFYNLFSRLQVYKTRAEMIQALPCISDGALSLDGGMVRSCGVFSLGNREDVDVKFPKPDRSTELDGEIETERQMKDIKWKKEKVLEDLKRERTLLDMAKFNFSKKKNDFLKFLAQSSSYATQAQTTSDRFIPR
;
A
#
# COMPACT_ATOMS: atom_id res chain seq x y z
N MET A 1 -7.03 19.85 3.41
CA MET A 1 -7.40 18.53 2.83
C MET A 1 -8.10 17.71 3.91
N ARG A 2 -9.24 17.11 3.60
CA ARG A 2 -9.97 16.18 4.49
C ARG A 2 -10.22 14.89 3.71
N ALA A 3 -9.54 13.82 4.09
CA ALA A 3 -9.65 12.51 3.44
C ALA A 3 -9.66 11.42 4.50
N ILE A 4 -10.41 10.34 4.23
CA ILE A 4 -10.43 9.14 5.05
C ILE A 4 -9.35 8.19 4.53
N VAL A 5 -8.51 7.66 5.41
CA VAL A 5 -7.44 6.73 5.02
C VAL A 5 -7.85 5.32 5.48
N CYS A 6 -8.01 4.41 4.53
CA CYS A 6 -8.30 3.01 4.78
C CYS A 6 -7.04 2.17 4.60
N ARG A 7 -6.86 1.16 5.46
CA ARG A 7 -5.74 0.22 5.35
C ARG A 7 -5.86 -0.68 4.12
N THR A 8 -7.07 -1.15 3.80
CA THR A 8 -7.36 -2.12 2.74
C THR A 8 -8.51 -1.66 1.86
N TYR A 9 -8.63 -2.26 0.67
CA TYR A 9 -9.74 -1.98 -0.24
C TYR A 9 -11.10 -2.44 0.32
N GLU A 10 -11.11 -3.52 1.10
CA GLU A 10 -12.31 -3.94 1.85
C GLU A 10 -12.80 -2.84 2.80
N GLY A 11 -11.87 -2.11 3.44
CA GLY A 11 -12.20 -0.96 4.26
C GLY A 11 -12.90 0.15 3.45
N VAL A 12 -12.45 0.40 2.21
CA VAL A 12 -13.09 1.38 1.32
C VAL A 12 -14.52 0.95 0.97
N LYS A 13 -14.71 -0.32 0.58
CA LYS A 13 -16.03 -0.87 0.25
C LYS A 13 -17.01 -0.84 1.43
N ALA A 14 -16.51 -0.93 2.65
CA ALA A 14 -17.33 -0.84 3.85
C ALA A 14 -17.85 0.59 4.14
N LEU A 15 -17.20 1.64 3.59
CA LEU A 15 -17.63 3.03 3.82
C LEU A 15 -18.87 3.41 3.03
N GLU A 16 -19.03 2.86 1.83
CA GLU A 16 -20.14 3.19 0.92
C GLU A 16 -20.53 1.99 0.08
N MET A 17 -21.83 1.68 0.06
CA MET A 17 -22.40 0.60 -0.73
C MET A 17 -23.43 1.15 -1.72
N TYR A 18 -23.60 0.42 -2.82
CA TYR A 18 -24.52 0.77 -3.89
C TYR A 18 -25.58 -0.32 -4.04
N ASP A 19 -26.81 0.07 -4.38
CA ASP A 19 -27.87 -0.86 -4.76
C ASP A 19 -27.68 -1.37 -6.20
N LYS A 20 -28.64 -2.18 -6.69
CA LYS A 20 -28.54 -2.81 -8.02
C LYS A 20 -28.69 -1.78 -9.14
N GLU A 21 -29.29 -0.64 -8.82
CA GLU A 21 -29.52 0.50 -9.71
C GLU A 21 -28.32 1.45 -9.74
N GLY A 22 -27.30 1.20 -8.90
CA GLY A 22 -26.10 2.03 -8.79
C GLY A 22 -26.31 3.30 -7.96
N CYS A 23 -27.39 3.37 -7.17
CA CYS A 23 -27.62 4.45 -6.22
C CYS A 23 -26.94 4.16 -4.88
N ILE A 24 -26.52 5.21 -4.18
CA ILE A 24 -25.90 5.09 -2.85
C ILE A 24 -26.94 4.54 -1.86
N ASN A 25 -26.58 3.46 -1.19
CA ASN A 25 -27.40 2.89 -0.12
C ASN A 25 -27.26 3.73 1.16
N LYS A 26 -28.29 4.53 1.45
CA LYS A 26 -28.33 5.45 2.59
C LYS A 26 -28.43 4.78 3.97
N SER A 27 -28.67 3.47 4.05
CA SER A 27 -28.72 2.75 5.33
C SER A 27 -27.39 2.10 5.72
N SER A 28 -26.35 2.29 4.90
CA SER A 28 -25.11 1.51 4.97
C SER A 28 -23.86 2.36 5.17
N GLY A 29 -22.82 1.76 5.74
CA GLY A 29 -21.51 2.40 5.92
C GLY A 29 -21.60 3.73 6.65
N LEU A 30 -20.89 4.74 6.13
CA LEU A 30 -20.92 6.09 6.71
C LEU A 30 -22.25 6.81 6.46
N HIS A 31 -22.96 6.48 5.39
CA HIS A 31 -24.27 7.07 5.08
C HIS A 31 -25.37 6.61 6.04
N GLY A 32 -25.25 5.41 6.62
CA GLY A 32 -26.11 4.96 7.72
C GLY A 32 -25.70 5.56 9.08
N LEU A 33 -24.38 5.59 9.36
CA LEU A 33 -23.85 6.06 10.64
C LEU A 33 -24.03 7.57 10.87
N GLY A 34 -23.77 8.39 9.85
CA GLY A 34 -23.85 9.85 9.98
C GLY A 34 -25.22 10.33 10.46
N PRO A 35 -26.32 9.97 9.78
CA PRO A 35 -27.67 10.30 10.21
C PRO A 35 -28.03 9.74 11.60
N SER A 36 -27.57 8.54 11.97
CA SER A 36 -27.89 7.96 13.28
C SER A 36 -27.29 8.74 14.46
N ILE A 37 -26.22 9.52 14.22
CA ILE A 37 -25.61 10.43 15.20
C ILE A 37 -25.97 11.91 14.95
N GLY A 38 -26.97 12.19 14.10
CA GLY A 38 -27.43 13.54 13.78
C GLY A 38 -26.46 14.36 12.91
N ARG A 39 -25.49 13.70 12.25
CA ARG A 39 -24.50 14.33 11.37
C ARG A 39 -24.49 13.63 10.00
N PRO A 40 -25.55 13.80 9.19
CA PRO A 40 -25.59 13.22 7.86
C PRO A 40 -24.39 13.71 7.04
N LEU A 41 -23.81 12.80 6.25
CA LEU A 41 -22.78 13.19 5.28
C LEU A 41 -23.47 13.76 4.05
N ASP A 42 -23.05 14.95 3.66
CA ASP A 42 -23.48 15.60 2.43
C ASP A 42 -22.28 15.83 1.50
N GLY A 43 -22.50 15.65 0.21
CA GLY A 43 -21.47 15.78 -0.82
C GLY A 43 -20.46 14.63 -0.88
N ARG A 44 -19.40 14.87 -1.67
CA ARG A 44 -18.32 13.90 -1.93
C ARG A 44 -17.25 13.99 -0.85
N PHE A 45 -16.71 12.85 -0.45
CA PHE A 45 -15.52 12.75 0.40
C PHE A 45 -14.43 11.93 -0.28
N LEU A 46 -13.17 12.19 0.08
CA LEU A 46 -12.02 11.49 -0.48
C LEU A 46 -11.66 10.31 0.42
N VAL A 47 -11.39 9.17 -0.21
CA VAL A 47 -10.88 7.97 0.47
C VAL A 47 -9.56 7.56 -0.16
N ILE A 48 -8.53 7.33 0.67
CA ILE A 48 -7.22 6.86 0.25
C ILE A 48 -7.03 5.44 0.78
N CYS A 49 -6.77 4.48 -0.11
CA CYS A 49 -6.50 3.10 0.25
C CYS A 49 -5.00 2.83 0.30
N LEU A 50 -4.43 2.59 1.48
CA LEU A 50 -2.99 2.37 1.65
C LEU A 50 -2.49 1.14 0.90
N GLU A 51 -3.27 0.05 0.87
CA GLU A 51 -2.96 -1.17 0.10
C GLU A 51 -2.86 -0.92 -1.41
N SER A 52 -3.57 0.07 -1.93
CA SER A 52 -3.59 0.40 -3.36
C SER A 52 -2.58 1.48 -3.75
N LEU A 53 -1.90 2.10 -2.79
CA LEU A 53 -0.87 3.10 -3.07
C LEU A 53 0.41 2.44 -3.54
N ARG A 54 1.08 3.07 -4.51
CA ARG A 54 2.43 2.68 -4.91
C ARG A 54 3.43 3.27 -3.92
N PRO A 55 4.22 2.45 -3.21
CA PRO A 55 5.24 2.95 -2.30
C PRO A 55 6.39 3.58 -3.09
N TYR A 56 7.10 4.50 -2.45
CA TYR A 56 8.41 4.95 -2.92
C TYR A 56 9.39 3.79 -2.95
N THR A 57 10.06 3.61 -4.09
CA THR A 57 10.98 2.49 -4.35
C THR A 57 12.46 2.86 -4.20
N GLY A 58 12.77 4.10 -3.84
CA GLY A 58 14.15 4.52 -3.62
C GLY A 58 14.66 4.22 -2.22
N LYS A 59 15.84 4.77 -1.90
CA LYS A 59 16.52 4.52 -0.62
C LYS A 59 16.01 5.44 0.49
N TYR A 60 16.28 5.05 1.73
CA TYR A 60 16.12 5.89 2.91
C TYR A 60 17.47 6.44 3.34
N PHE A 61 17.48 7.52 4.12
CA PHE A 61 18.70 7.93 4.80
C PHE A 61 19.15 6.83 5.78
N LEU A 62 20.46 6.58 5.82
CA LEU A 62 21.06 5.63 6.74
C LEU A 62 20.97 6.17 8.17
N ASP A 63 20.68 5.28 9.12
CA ASP A 63 20.61 5.56 10.56
C ASP A 63 19.68 6.73 10.96
N ASP A 64 18.66 7.00 10.13
CA ASP A 64 17.64 8.01 10.41
C ASP A 64 16.40 7.39 11.07
N SER A 65 16.16 7.75 12.33
CA SER A 65 15.01 7.28 13.11
C SER A 65 13.67 7.73 12.51
N GLU A 66 13.64 8.87 11.81
CA GLU A 66 12.43 9.38 11.14
C GLU A 66 12.20 8.78 9.74
N ARG A 67 13.13 7.91 9.31
CA ARG A 67 13.07 7.15 8.07
C ARG A 67 12.80 8.03 6.84
N LYS A 68 13.50 9.17 6.75
CA LYS A 68 13.36 10.11 5.62
C LYS A 68 13.81 9.46 4.32
N LEU A 69 13.17 9.89 3.24
CA LEU A 69 13.42 9.38 1.90
C LEU A 69 14.70 10.03 1.34
N ASP A 70 15.65 9.22 0.87
CA ASP A 70 16.85 9.69 0.17
C ASP A 70 16.47 10.02 -1.28
N ILE A 71 15.88 11.19 -1.47
CA ILE A 71 15.47 11.72 -2.76
C ILE A 71 16.62 12.59 -3.29
N LEU A 72 17.04 12.33 -4.52
CA LEU A 72 18.10 13.10 -5.19
C LEU A 72 17.76 14.59 -5.22
N LYS A 73 18.65 15.41 -4.64
CA LYS A 73 18.51 16.86 -4.64
C LYS A 73 18.60 17.43 -6.06
N PRO A 74 17.84 18.49 -6.38
CA PRO A 74 17.93 19.15 -7.67
C PRO A 74 19.34 19.73 -7.88
N ARG A 75 19.78 19.77 -9.14
CA ARG A 75 21.07 20.36 -9.54
C ARG A 75 20.88 21.26 -10.73
N LEU A 76 21.46 22.45 -10.67
CA LEU A 76 21.57 23.37 -11.79
C LEU A 76 22.59 22.84 -12.82
N PRO A 77 22.65 23.40 -14.05
CA PRO A 77 23.62 22.97 -15.07
C PRO A 77 25.09 23.04 -14.62
N ASN A 78 25.42 23.91 -13.66
CA ASN A 78 26.75 23.98 -13.05
C ASN A 78 27.03 22.87 -12.02
N GLY A 79 26.07 21.98 -11.76
CA GLY A 79 26.16 20.87 -10.79
C GLY A 79 25.80 21.23 -9.35
N GLU A 80 25.61 22.52 -9.05
CA GLU A 80 25.27 23.02 -7.71
C GLU A 80 23.78 22.84 -7.39
N CYS A 81 23.45 22.76 -6.10
CA CYS A 81 22.07 22.79 -5.66
C CYS A 81 21.49 24.19 -5.90
N PRO A 82 20.24 24.32 -6.43
CA PRO A 82 19.60 25.61 -6.57
C PRO A 82 19.61 26.41 -5.24
N PRO A 83 19.94 27.72 -5.28
CA PRO A 83 19.85 28.58 -4.12
C PRO A 83 18.46 28.54 -3.50
N GLY A 84 18.40 28.66 -2.18
CA GLY A 84 17.14 28.68 -1.43
C GLY A 84 16.43 27.33 -1.29
N PHE A 85 16.91 26.24 -1.91
CA PHE A 85 16.32 24.90 -1.71
C PHE A 85 16.50 24.42 -0.26
N LEU A 86 15.39 24.13 0.42
CA LEU A 86 15.36 23.71 1.82
C LEU A 86 15.18 22.20 1.98
N GLY A 87 14.64 21.51 0.97
CA GLY A 87 14.38 20.08 1.01
C GLY A 87 13.06 19.70 0.34
N PHE A 88 12.70 18.44 0.50
CA PHE A 88 11.44 17.89 0.01
C PHE A 88 10.37 17.91 1.11
N ALA A 89 9.16 18.35 0.76
CA ALA A 89 8.05 18.50 1.71
C ALA A 89 7.71 17.18 2.42
N VAL A 90 7.80 16.04 1.72
CA VAL A 90 7.56 14.71 2.29
C VAL A 90 8.49 14.39 3.47
N ASN A 91 9.71 14.94 3.51
CA ASN A 91 10.67 14.75 4.61
C ASN A 91 10.56 15.83 5.70
N MET A 92 9.70 16.82 5.53
CA MET A 92 9.43 17.88 6.53
C MET A 92 8.25 17.55 7.43
N ILE A 93 7.55 16.45 7.16
CA ILE A 93 6.44 15.97 7.98
C ILE A 93 7.00 15.07 9.06
N ASN A 94 6.74 15.42 10.31
CA ASN A 94 6.98 14.56 11.45
C ASN A 94 5.87 13.53 11.51
N ILE A 95 6.25 12.26 11.45
CA ILE A 95 5.33 11.13 11.49
C ILE A 95 5.56 10.44 12.80
N ASP A 96 4.47 10.21 13.52
CA ASP A 96 4.43 9.41 14.73
C ASP A 96 5.14 8.05 14.50
N SER A 97 5.96 7.64 15.47
CA SER A 97 6.81 6.46 15.39
C SER A 97 6.02 5.18 15.08
N TRP A 98 4.78 5.08 15.56
CA TRP A 98 3.87 3.97 15.29
C TRP A 98 3.56 3.81 13.80
N ASN A 99 3.64 4.89 13.03
CA ASN A 99 3.24 4.93 11.63
C ASN A 99 4.42 4.85 10.67
N LEU A 100 5.63 4.67 11.19
CA LEU A 100 6.86 4.55 10.38
C LEU A 100 7.06 3.16 9.78
N PHE A 101 6.48 2.09 10.35
CA PHE A 101 6.72 0.71 9.94
C PHE A 101 5.44 -0.15 9.95
N CYS A 102 5.37 -1.14 9.07
CA CYS A 102 4.35 -2.20 9.07
C CYS A 102 2.89 -1.73 9.12
N VAL A 103 2.61 -0.54 8.56
CA VAL A 103 1.26 0.01 8.51
C VAL A 103 0.45 -0.65 7.41
N THR A 104 1.03 -0.78 6.22
CA THR A 104 0.39 -1.45 5.08
C THR A 104 0.50 -2.97 5.20
N PRO A 105 -0.37 -3.74 4.51
CA PRO A 105 -0.25 -5.20 4.43
C PRO A 105 1.12 -5.67 3.90
N SER A 106 1.74 -4.86 3.04
CA SER A 106 3.07 -5.12 2.47
C SER A 106 4.25 -4.70 3.37
N GLY A 107 3.99 -4.21 4.58
CA GLY A 107 5.04 -3.88 5.56
C GLY A 107 5.54 -2.43 5.51
N TYR A 108 5.06 -1.61 4.57
CA TYR A 108 5.45 -0.20 4.45
C TYR A 108 4.78 0.70 5.52
N GLY A 109 5.46 1.79 5.86
CA GLY A 109 4.98 2.91 6.68
C GLY A 109 4.31 4.02 5.87
N LEU A 110 3.85 5.06 6.57
CA LEU A 110 3.09 6.16 5.95
C LEU A 110 3.95 7.13 5.13
N ARG A 111 5.26 7.26 5.42
CA ARG A 111 6.12 8.22 4.70
C ARG A 111 6.25 7.84 3.24
N GLU A 112 6.67 6.60 2.99
CA GLU A 112 6.91 6.08 1.64
C GLU A 112 5.61 5.74 0.89
N THR A 113 4.47 5.64 1.58
CA THR A 113 3.17 5.38 0.95
C THR A 113 2.33 6.66 0.90
N LEU A 114 1.56 6.94 1.96
CA LEU A 114 0.59 8.04 2.01
C LEU A 114 1.22 9.39 1.68
N PHE A 115 2.24 9.80 2.43
CA PHE A 115 2.80 11.15 2.28
C PHE A 115 3.59 11.31 1.00
N TYR A 116 4.27 10.25 0.52
CA TYR A 116 4.90 10.29 -0.79
C TYR A 116 3.88 10.39 -1.93
N ASN A 117 2.71 9.75 -1.84
CA ASN A 117 1.68 9.90 -2.87
C ASN A 117 0.97 11.28 -2.81
N LEU A 118 0.98 11.95 -1.66
CA LEU A 118 0.42 13.31 -1.50
C LEU A 118 1.39 14.41 -1.94
N PHE A 119 2.67 14.27 -1.60
CA PHE A 119 3.68 15.31 -1.80
C PHE A 119 4.71 14.96 -2.87
N SER A 120 4.84 13.69 -3.28
CA SER A 120 5.83 13.23 -4.26
C SER A 120 7.22 13.83 -3.97
N ARG A 121 7.84 14.47 -4.98
CA ARG A 121 9.09 15.23 -4.85
C ARG A 121 8.87 16.74 -4.75
N LEU A 122 7.77 17.17 -4.13
CA LEU A 122 7.46 18.59 -3.92
C LEU A 122 8.61 19.28 -3.18
N GLN A 123 9.22 20.26 -3.85
CA GLN A 123 10.38 20.98 -3.36
C GLN A 123 9.95 22.20 -2.54
N VAL A 124 10.70 22.52 -1.49
CA VAL A 124 10.44 23.70 -0.66
C VAL A 124 11.63 24.65 -0.74
N TYR A 125 11.33 25.93 -0.97
CA TYR A 125 12.28 27.01 -1.14
C TYR A 125 12.08 28.11 -0.09
N LYS A 126 13.15 28.86 0.19
CA LYS A 126 13.12 29.97 1.14
C LYS A 126 12.30 31.15 0.62
N THR A 127 12.58 31.62 -0.59
CA THR A 127 11.84 32.72 -1.23
C THR A 127 11.27 32.34 -2.58
N ARG A 128 10.26 33.09 -3.04
CA ARG A 128 9.64 32.91 -4.35
C ARG A 128 10.63 33.19 -5.47
N ALA A 129 11.50 34.19 -5.30
CA ALA A 129 12.52 34.54 -6.29
C ALA A 129 13.48 33.37 -6.54
N GLU A 130 14.00 32.76 -5.48
CA GLU A 130 14.86 31.57 -5.56
C GLU A 130 14.13 30.37 -6.17
N MET A 131 12.86 30.13 -5.80
CA MET A 131 12.03 29.08 -6.39
C MET A 131 11.88 29.26 -7.92
N ILE A 132 11.67 30.49 -8.39
CA ILE A 132 11.51 30.78 -9.82
C ILE A 132 12.82 30.58 -10.58
N GLN A 133 13.97 30.93 -9.99
CA GLN A 133 15.28 30.65 -10.59
C GLN A 133 15.55 29.15 -10.73
N ALA A 134 14.98 28.34 -9.84
CA ALA A 134 15.12 26.89 -9.85
C ALA A 134 14.10 26.15 -10.73
N LEU A 135 13.22 26.85 -11.47
CA LEU A 135 12.17 26.25 -12.31
C LEU A 135 12.63 25.10 -13.21
N PRO A 136 13.79 25.17 -13.90
CA PRO A 136 14.26 24.07 -14.74
C PRO A 136 14.49 22.76 -13.98
N CYS A 137 14.67 22.81 -12.66
CA CYS A 137 14.97 21.67 -11.80
C CYS A 137 13.74 21.13 -11.04
N ILE A 138 12.56 21.74 -11.22
CA ILE A 138 11.33 21.38 -10.52
C ILE A 138 10.49 20.42 -11.39
N SER A 139 10.25 19.20 -10.89
CA SER A 139 9.44 18.16 -11.57
C SER A 139 7.98 18.15 -11.11
N ASP A 140 7.77 17.85 -9.82
CA ASP A 140 6.47 17.50 -9.24
C ASP A 140 5.77 18.69 -8.55
N GLY A 141 6.40 19.87 -8.60
CA GLY A 141 5.93 21.11 -7.99
C GLY A 141 6.93 21.71 -6.99
N ALA A 142 6.67 22.95 -6.59
CA ALA A 142 7.46 23.64 -5.58
C ALA A 142 6.63 24.65 -4.78
N LEU A 143 7.07 24.91 -3.55
CA LEU A 143 6.53 25.93 -2.65
C LEU A 143 7.65 26.84 -2.16
N SER A 144 7.33 28.10 -1.86
CA SER A 144 8.22 28.99 -1.12
C SER A 144 7.58 29.47 0.19
N LEU A 145 8.41 29.75 1.21
CA LEU A 145 7.91 30.16 2.53
C LEU A 145 7.21 31.53 2.52
N ASP A 146 7.57 32.40 1.58
CA ASP A 146 6.88 33.67 1.28
C ASP A 146 5.64 33.50 0.38
N GLY A 147 5.20 32.26 0.12
CA GLY A 147 3.88 31.91 -0.40
C GLY A 147 3.76 31.68 -1.90
N GLY A 148 4.88 31.57 -2.61
CA GLY A 148 4.88 31.10 -3.98
C GLY A 148 4.49 29.63 -4.06
N MET A 149 3.73 29.27 -5.11
CA MET A 149 3.33 27.89 -5.37
C MET A 149 3.35 27.59 -6.87
N VAL A 150 4.05 26.50 -7.22
CA VAL A 150 4.07 25.87 -8.54
C VAL A 150 3.51 24.46 -8.35
N ARG A 151 2.37 24.16 -8.96
CA ARG A 151 1.69 22.87 -8.77
C ARG A 151 2.32 21.76 -9.59
N SER A 152 2.80 22.10 -10.79
CA SER A 152 3.51 21.22 -11.70
C SER A 152 4.24 22.09 -12.72
N CYS A 153 5.08 21.48 -13.57
CA CYS A 153 5.75 22.20 -14.65
C CYS A 153 4.72 22.99 -15.49
N GLY A 154 4.89 24.32 -15.54
CA GLY A 154 4.01 25.23 -16.28
C GLY A 154 2.72 25.66 -15.56
N VAL A 155 2.43 25.17 -14.35
CA VAL A 155 1.19 25.50 -13.61
C VAL A 155 1.50 26.29 -12.34
N PHE A 156 1.24 27.60 -12.39
CA PHE A 156 1.51 28.55 -11.31
C PHE A 156 0.23 28.91 -10.56
N SER A 157 0.33 29.09 -9.24
CA SER A 157 -0.75 29.67 -8.43
C SER A 157 -0.40 31.12 -8.08
N LEU A 158 -1.26 32.05 -8.51
CA LEU A 158 -1.11 33.50 -8.34
C LEU A 158 -2.33 34.07 -7.63
N GLY A 159 -2.18 35.26 -7.04
CA GLY A 159 -3.26 35.94 -6.33
C GLY A 159 -3.11 35.87 -4.80
N ASN A 160 -4.14 36.36 -4.11
CA ASN A 160 -4.18 36.33 -2.66
C ASN A 160 -4.28 34.89 -2.15
N ARG A 161 -3.71 34.64 -0.97
CA ARG A 161 -3.81 33.33 -0.34
C ARG A 161 -5.22 33.15 0.21
N GLU A 162 -5.82 32.02 -0.12
CA GLU A 162 -7.04 31.57 0.56
C GLU A 162 -6.63 30.95 1.90
N ASP A 163 -7.25 31.40 2.98
CA ASP A 163 -7.05 30.78 4.29
C ASP A 163 -7.66 29.37 4.29
N VAL A 164 -6.88 28.42 4.79
CA VAL A 164 -7.32 27.03 4.95
C VAL A 164 -7.61 26.78 6.42
N ASP A 165 -8.84 26.39 6.73
CA ASP A 165 -9.30 26.15 8.12
C ASP A 165 -8.56 25.00 8.81
N VAL A 166 -8.06 24.03 8.04
CA VAL A 166 -7.37 22.85 8.56
C VAL A 166 -5.87 23.00 8.38
N LYS A 167 -5.13 22.95 9.49
CA LYS A 167 -3.66 23.03 9.53
C LYS A 167 -3.06 21.73 10.04
N PHE A 168 -1.81 21.46 9.68
CA PHE A 168 -1.07 20.35 10.27
C PHE A 168 -0.90 20.59 11.77
N PRO A 169 -1.11 19.56 12.62
CA PRO A 169 -0.83 19.67 14.04
C PRO A 169 0.66 19.91 14.26
N LYS A 170 1.00 20.64 15.32
CA LYS A 170 2.38 20.74 15.77
C LYS A 170 2.72 19.44 16.53
N PRO A 171 3.93 18.89 16.37
CA PRO A 171 4.35 17.77 17.19
C PRO A 171 4.35 18.20 18.66
N ASP A 172 3.76 17.37 19.52
CA ASP A 172 3.91 17.55 20.95
C ASP A 172 5.36 17.26 21.33
N ARG A 173 5.91 18.03 22.26
CA ARG A 173 7.19 17.71 22.88
C ARG A 173 6.96 16.62 23.93
N SER A 174 6.50 15.44 23.51
CA SER A 174 6.40 14.30 24.41
C SER A 174 7.81 13.76 24.65
N THR A 175 8.20 13.66 25.92
CA THR A 175 9.37 12.89 26.36
C THR A 175 8.99 11.41 26.35
N GLU A 176 8.62 10.89 25.18
CA GLU A 176 8.44 9.43 25.05
C GLU A 176 9.80 8.78 25.27
N LEU A 177 9.86 7.84 26.20
CA LEU A 177 11.08 7.11 26.50
C LEU A 177 11.40 6.24 25.28
N ASP A 178 12.56 6.44 24.66
CA ASP A 178 13.01 5.74 23.45
C ASP A 178 12.82 4.21 23.52
N GLY A 179 12.87 3.62 24.72
CA GLY A 179 12.65 2.19 24.95
C GLY A 179 11.21 1.70 24.72
N GLU A 180 10.19 2.53 24.99
CA GLU A 180 8.78 2.17 24.77
C GLU A 180 8.47 2.15 23.26
N ILE A 181 8.95 3.14 22.53
CA ILE A 181 8.84 3.24 21.06
C ILE A 181 9.48 2.03 20.38
N GLU A 182 10.69 1.64 20.80
CA GLU A 182 11.39 0.50 20.20
C GLU A 182 10.72 -0.84 20.53
N THR A 183 10.22 -1.02 21.76
CA THR A 183 9.48 -2.24 22.15
C THR A 183 8.20 -2.40 21.31
N GLU A 184 7.47 -1.31 21.11
CA GLU A 184 6.27 -1.33 20.30
C GLU A 184 6.56 -1.57 18.81
N ARG A 185 7.63 -0.97 18.30
CA ARG A 185 8.10 -1.24 16.94
C ARG A 185 8.36 -2.73 16.73
N GLN A 186 9.05 -3.38 17.67
CA GLN A 186 9.31 -4.82 17.63
C GLN A 186 8.01 -5.62 17.69
N MET A 187 7.05 -5.21 18.53
CA MET A 187 5.74 -5.86 18.61
C MET A 187 4.99 -5.84 17.27
N LYS A 188 5.01 -4.71 16.56
CA LYS A 188 4.39 -4.59 15.22
C LYS A 188 5.08 -5.46 14.18
N ASP A 189 6.41 -5.46 14.16
CA ASP A 189 7.19 -6.30 13.24
C ASP A 189 6.90 -7.79 13.48
N ILE A 190 6.88 -8.24 14.74
CA ILE A 190 6.52 -9.61 15.11
C ILE A 190 5.09 -9.95 14.66
N LYS A 191 4.14 -9.04 14.88
CA LYS A 191 2.74 -9.23 14.45
C LYS A 191 2.64 -9.37 12.92
N TRP A 192 3.34 -8.52 12.18
CA TRP A 192 3.35 -8.58 10.71
C TRP A 192 4.00 -9.87 10.20
N LYS A 193 5.14 -10.28 10.79
CA LYS A 193 5.79 -11.57 10.47
C LYS A 193 4.88 -12.76 10.76
N LYS A 194 4.15 -12.74 11.88
CA LYS A 194 3.16 -13.77 12.21
C LYS A 194 2.05 -13.87 11.15
N GLU A 195 1.52 -12.74 10.70
CA GLU A 195 0.50 -12.70 9.63
C GLU A 195 1.05 -13.32 8.34
N LYS A 196 2.28 -12.98 7.93
CA LYS A 196 2.93 -13.56 6.73
C LYS A 196 3.12 -15.06 6.83
N VAL A 197 3.59 -15.57 7.97
CA VAL A 197 3.76 -17.01 8.19
C VAL A 197 2.42 -17.76 8.11
N LEU A 198 1.33 -17.16 8.63
CA LEU A 198 -0.01 -17.75 8.53
C LEU A 198 -0.52 -17.80 7.09
N GLU A 199 -0.28 -16.77 6.29
CA GLU A 199 -0.60 -16.75 4.85
C GLU A 199 0.14 -17.88 4.11
N ASP A 200 1.43 -18.04 4.37
CA ASP A 200 2.24 -19.10 3.78
C ASP A 200 1.78 -20.49 4.20
N LEU A 201 1.46 -20.70 5.49
CA LEU A 201 0.95 -21.98 5.97
C LEU A 201 -0.36 -22.34 5.25
N LYS A 202 -1.26 -21.38 5.05
CA LYS A 202 -2.52 -21.58 4.31
C LYS A 202 -2.26 -21.93 2.84
N ARG A 203 -1.30 -21.26 2.19
CA ARG A 203 -0.88 -21.53 0.81
C ARG A 203 -0.32 -22.95 0.68
N GLU A 204 0.64 -23.32 1.53
CA GLU A 204 1.23 -24.66 1.56
C GLU A 204 0.18 -25.74 1.84
N ARG A 205 -0.77 -25.45 2.73
CA ARG A 205 -1.87 -26.39 3.01
C ARG A 205 -2.73 -26.65 1.78
N THR A 206 -3.07 -25.60 1.04
CA THR A 206 -3.86 -25.72 -0.20
C THR A 206 -3.12 -26.57 -1.24
N LEU A 207 -1.82 -26.36 -1.40
CA LEU A 207 -0.98 -27.15 -2.31
C LEU A 207 -0.91 -28.63 -1.89
N LEU A 208 -0.74 -28.89 -0.59
CA LEU A 208 -0.73 -30.24 -0.05
C LEU A 208 -2.05 -30.97 -0.32
N ASP A 209 -3.18 -30.29 -0.11
CA ASP A 209 -4.50 -30.88 -0.32
C ASP A 209 -4.74 -31.17 -1.82
N MET A 210 -4.30 -30.30 -2.72
CA MET A 210 -4.29 -30.55 -4.18
C MET A 210 -3.40 -31.74 -4.57
N ALA A 211 -2.20 -31.85 -4.01
CA ALA A 211 -1.27 -32.94 -4.28
C ALA A 211 -1.84 -34.30 -3.81
N LYS A 212 -2.44 -34.34 -2.61
CA LYS A 212 -3.13 -35.53 -2.09
C LYS A 212 -4.29 -35.95 -2.97
N PHE A 213 -5.10 -35.00 -3.44
CA PHE A 213 -6.19 -35.27 -4.36
C PHE A 213 -5.69 -35.90 -5.67
N ASN A 214 -4.67 -35.30 -6.28
CA ASN A 214 -4.07 -35.81 -7.53
C ASN A 214 -3.45 -37.20 -7.35
N PHE A 215 -2.74 -37.42 -6.23
CA PHE A 215 -2.18 -38.73 -5.89
C PHE A 215 -3.27 -39.80 -5.76
N SER A 216 -4.35 -39.50 -5.02
CA SER A 216 -5.49 -40.42 -4.85
C SER A 216 -6.14 -40.76 -6.20
N LYS A 217 -6.35 -39.77 -7.05
CA LYS A 217 -6.87 -39.96 -8.41
C LYS A 217 -5.95 -40.87 -9.24
N LYS A 218 -4.65 -40.57 -9.30
CA LYS A 218 -3.68 -41.36 -10.09
C LYS A 218 -3.53 -42.78 -9.57
N LYS A 219 -3.57 -42.98 -8.25
CA LYS A 219 -3.59 -44.30 -7.62
C LYS A 219 -4.80 -45.10 -8.08
N ASN A 220 -6.00 -44.51 -8.07
CA ASN A 220 -7.23 -45.18 -8.50
C ASN A 220 -7.20 -45.51 -10.00
N ASP A 221 -6.69 -44.61 -10.84
CA ASP A 221 -6.53 -44.85 -12.28
C ASP A 221 -5.54 -46.00 -12.54
N PHE A 222 -4.44 -46.05 -11.79
CA PHE A 222 -3.47 -47.14 -11.88
C PHE A 222 -4.05 -48.49 -11.44
N LEU A 223 -4.83 -48.51 -10.35
CA LEU A 223 -5.52 -49.72 -9.90
C LEU A 223 -6.54 -50.22 -10.94
N LYS A 224 -7.28 -49.32 -11.59
CA LYS A 224 -8.19 -49.68 -12.69
C LYS A 224 -7.42 -50.26 -13.88
N PHE A 225 -6.30 -49.65 -14.25
CA PHE A 225 -5.43 -50.16 -15.32
C PHE A 225 -4.93 -51.58 -15.02
N LEU A 226 -4.46 -51.83 -13.79
CA LEU A 226 -4.04 -53.18 -13.37
C LEU A 226 -5.17 -54.20 -13.44
N ALA A 227 -6.38 -53.84 -12.97
CA ALA A 227 -7.54 -54.74 -13.00
C ALA A 227 -8.01 -55.07 -14.43
N GLN A 228 -7.90 -54.14 -15.36
CA GLN A 228 -8.17 -54.38 -16.78
C GLN A 228 -7.08 -55.27 -17.41
N SER A 229 -5.82 -55.02 -17.09
CA SER A 229 -4.68 -55.79 -17.60
C SER A 229 -4.74 -57.27 -17.19
N SER A 230 -5.11 -57.55 -15.93
CA SER A 230 -5.26 -58.92 -15.44
C SER A 230 -6.42 -59.66 -16.09
N SER A 231 -7.55 -58.99 -16.34
CA SER A 231 -8.71 -59.59 -17.01
C SER A 231 -8.44 -59.91 -18.48
N TYR A 232 -7.68 -59.07 -19.21
CA TYR A 232 -7.18 -59.40 -20.56
C TYR A 232 -6.21 -60.60 -20.57
N ALA A 233 -5.30 -60.70 -19.59
CA ALA A 233 -4.39 -61.83 -19.49
C ALA A 233 -5.11 -63.18 -19.21
N THR A 234 -6.20 -63.14 -18.45
CA THR A 234 -7.00 -64.35 -18.13
C THR A 234 -7.84 -64.80 -19.33
N GLN A 235 -8.32 -63.87 -20.16
CA GLN A 235 -8.98 -64.19 -21.43
C GLN A 235 -8.00 -64.76 -22.47
N ALA A 236 -6.77 -64.24 -22.55
CA ALA A 236 -5.76 -64.77 -23.47
C ALA A 236 -5.32 -66.21 -23.13
N GLN A 237 -5.19 -66.55 -21.84
CA GLN A 237 -4.88 -67.92 -21.40
C GLN A 237 -6.01 -68.92 -21.68
N THR A 238 -7.26 -68.53 -21.43
CA THR A 238 -8.43 -69.40 -21.71
C THR A 238 -8.68 -69.62 -23.20
N THR A 239 -8.25 -68.70 -24.07
CA THR A 239 -8.26 -68.93 -25.52
C THR A 239 -7.11 -69.82 -26.01
N SER A 240 -5.96 -69.84 -25.32
CA SER A 240 -4.82 -70.68 -25.73
C SER A 240 -5.03 -72.16 -25.36
N ASP A 241 -5.70 -72.44 -24.24
CA ASP A 241 -6.02 -73.81 -23.81
C ASP A 241 -7.10 -74.52 -24.66
N ARG A 242 -7.80 -73.79 -25.54
CA ARG A 242 -8.80 -74.36 -26.47
C ARG A 242 -8.22 -74.90 -27.78
N PHE A 243 -6.91 -74.74 -28.03
CA PHE A 243 -6.24 -75.11 -29.28
C PHE A 243 -5.13 -76.16 -29.12
N ILE A 244 -5.29 -77.15 -28.24
CA ILE A 244 -4.44 -78.35 -28.24
C ILE A 244 -5.25 -79.53 -28.82
N PRO A 245 -5.00 -79.96 -30.08
CA PRO A 245 -5.60 -81.17 -30.63
C PRO A 245 -4.93 -82.42 -30.04
N ARG A 246 -5.73 -83.46 -29.78
CA ARG A 246 -5.28 -84.84 -29.51
C ARG A 246 -4.68 -85.48 -30.74
#